data_AF-A0A0B8P0I9-F1
#
_entry.id   AF-A0A0B8P0I9-F1
#
_cell.length_a   1.000
_cell.length_b   1.000
_cell.length_c   1.000
_cell.angle_alpha   90.00
_cell.angle_beta   90.00
_cell.angle_gamma   90.00
#
_symmetry.space_group_name_H-M   'P 1'
#
loop_
_entity.id
_entity.type
_entity.pdbx_description
1 polymer ?
#
loop_
_entity_poly.entity_id
_entity_poly.type
_entity_poly.pdbx_seq_one_letter_code
_entity_poly.pdbx_strand_id
1 'polypeptide(L)'
;MKLTKLNVAIMGALTLTNFSAQAEEASQTEQMETIVVSASRSQQTLNEVPRSVTVINQEQISDAMKQSRSINDVLSMLVPGMGTSIHGNLSSKGQNNIRGRRVLLLIDGVAQNNSFLDFGQELSSIDLKT
;
A
#
# COMPACT_ATOMS: atom_id res chain seq x y z
N MET A 1 -12.38 -68.60 -3.35
CA MET A 1 -13.10 -67.62 -2.51
C MET A 1 -13.68 -66.52 -3.39
N LYS A 2 -14.94 -66.66 -3.81
CA LYS A 2 -15.72 -65.64 -4.52
C LYS A 2 -16.73 -65.09 -3.53
N LEU A 3 -16.57 -63.88 -2.99
CA LEU A 3 -17.60 -63.21 -2.15
C LEU A 3 -17.40 -61.68 -1.98
N THR A 4 -16.48 -61.03 -2.71
CA THR A 4 -16.16 -59.60 -2.52
C THR A 4 -17.03 -58.61 -3.31
N LYS A 5 -18.08 -59.06 -4.02
CA LYS A 5 -18.88 -58.21 -4.94
C LYS A 5 -20.20 -57.66 -4.36
N LEU A 6 -20.49 -57.85 -3.06
CA LEU A 6 -21.80 -57.50 -2.50
C LEU A 6 -21.83 -56.22 -1.65
N ASN A 7 -20.68 -55.67 -1.21
CA ASN A 7 -20.62 -54.48 -0.34
C ASN A 7 -20.60 -53.12 -1.05
N VAL A 8 -20.65 -53.08 -2.39
CA VAL A 8 -20.51 -51.82 -3.16
C VAL A 8 -21.87 -51.22 -3.56
N ALA A 9 -22.97 -51.96 -3.48
CA ALA A 9 -24.24 -51.53 -4.07
C ALA A 9 -25.16 -50.70 -3.13
N ILE A 10 -24.91 -50.66 -1.82
CA ILE A 10 -25.84 -50.02 -0.85
C ILE A 10 -25.37 -48.61 -0.41
N MET A 11 -24.12 -48.24 -0.71
CA MET A 11 -23.60 -46.88 -0.46
C MET A 11 -23.76 -45.93 -1.66
N GLY A 12 -24.62 -46.28 -2.63
CA GLY A 12 -24.79 -45.55 -3.89
C GLY A 12 -26.17 -44.90 -4.09
N ALA A 13 -27.08 -45.00 -3.13
CA ALA A 13 -28.50 -44.66 -3.36
C ALA A 13 -29.18 -43.82 -2.27
N LEU A 14 -28.42 -43.13 -1.41
CA LEU A 14 -29.01 -42.15 -0.48
C LEU A 14 -28.56 -40.72 -0.85
N THR A 15 -29.47 -40.07 -1.57
CA THR A 15 -29.77 -38.63 -1.51
C THR A 15 -28.74 -37.65 -2.05
N LEU A 16 -28.84 -37.42 -3.37
CA LEU A 16 -28.71 -36.07 -3.93
C LEU A 16 -29.78 -35.18 -3.30
N THR A 17 -29.37 -34.11 -2.63
CA THR A 17 -29.99 -32.76 -2.57
C THR A 17 -29.39 -32.03 -1.39
N ASN A 18 -28.63 -30.97 -1.65
CA ASN A 18 -28.56 -29.70 -0.90
C ASN A 18 -27.43 -28.86 -1.50
N PHE A 19 -27.68 -28.32 -2.69
CA PHE A 19 -26.89 -27.22 -3.24
C PHE A 19 -27.44 -25.95 -2.61
N SER A 20 -26.85 -25.51 -1.49
CA SER A 20 -27.16 -24.23 -0.89
C SER A 20 -26.62 -23.15 -1.83
N ALA A 21 -27.52 -22.55 -2.61
CA ALA A 21 -27.27 -21.34 -3.35
C ALA A 21 -27.00 -20.20 -2.35
N GLN A 22 -25.74 -19.96 -2.05
CA GLN A 22 -25.31 -18.71 -1.46
C GLN A 22 -25.44 -17.65 -2.55
N ALA A 23 -26.47 -16.82 -2.40
CA ALA A 23 -26.61 -15.57 -3.13
C ALA A 23 -25.37 -14.73 -2.81
N GLU A 24 -24.46 -14.67 -3.76
CA GLU A 24 -23.35 -13.75 -3.76
C GLU A 24 -23.94 -12.38 -4.10
N GLU A 25 -24.36 -11.65 -3.06
CA GLU A 25 -24.55 -10.20 -3.15
C GLU A 25 -23.18 -9.62 -3.51
N ALA A 26 -22.93 -9.53 -4.81
CA ALA A 26 -21.87 -8.73 -5.37
C ALA A 26 -22.18 -7.28 -4.99
N SER A 27 -21.71 -6.89 -3.81
CA SER A 27 -21.55 -5.52 -3.40
C SER A 27 -20.63 -4.88 -4.44
N GLN A 28 -21.25 -4.31 -5.48
CA GLN A 28 -20.61 -3.40 -6.42
C GLN A 28 -20.20 -2.19 -5.60
N THR A 29 -19.03 -2.34 -4.97
CA THR A 29 -18.30 -1.25 -4.40
C THR A 29 -17.85 -0.45 -5.61
N GLU A 30 -18.61 0.59 -5.95
CA GLU A 30 -18.21 1.65 -6.88
C GLU A 30 -16.79 2.07 -6.46
N GLN A 31 -15.81 1.53 -7.16
CA GLN A 31 -14.40 1.69 -6.85
C GLN A 31 -14.05 3.10 -7.32
N MET A 32 -14.26 4.07 -6.44
CA MET A 32 -14.06 5.48 -6.74
C MET A 32 -12.70 5.69 -7.42
N GLU A 33 -12.75 6.29 -8.60
CA GLU A 33 -11.60 6.56 -9.42
C GLU A 33 -10.67 7.53 -8.67
N THR A 34 -9.50 7.05 -8.25
CA THR A 34 -8.54 7.87 -7.51
C THR A 34 -7.87 8.86 -8.46
N ILE A 35 -8.23 10.13 -8.34
CA ILE A 35 -7.65 11.23 -9.11
C ILE A 35 -6.34 11.67 -8.43
N VAL A 36 -5.23 11.67 -9.16
CA VAL A 36 -3.92 12.11 -8.63
C VAL A 36 -3.53 13.46 -9.22
N VAL A 37 -3.41 14.48 -8.35
CA VAL A 37 -3.10 15.86 -8.77
C VAL A 37 -1.59 16.17 -8.72
N SER A 38 -0.84 15.49 -7.85
CA SER A 38 0.57 15.84 -7.55
C SER A 38 1.58 15.43 -8.62
N ALA A 39 1.30 14.39 -9.42
CA ALA A 39 2.28 13.80 -10.34
C ALA A 39 2.32 14.42 -11.75
N SER A 40 1.27 15.10 -12.21
CA SER A 40 1.12 15.52 -13.62
C SER A 40 0.84 17.01 -13.84
N ARG A 41 0.56 17.83 -12.81
CA ARG A 41 0.02 19.21 -12.95
C ARG A 41 -1.27 19.33 -13.79
N SER A 42 -1.70 18.27 -14.48
CA SER A 42 -3.04 18.04 -15.04
C SER A 42 -3.74 16.89 -14.30
N GLN A 43 -5.06 16.94 -14.20
CA GLN A 43 -5.85 15.85 -13.62
C GLN A 43 -5.75 14.61 -14.52
N GLN A 44 -5.25 13.50 -13.98
CA GLN A 44 -5.21 12.20 -14.65
C GLN A 44 -5.58 11.10 -13.65
N THR A 45 -6.24 10.06 -14.15
CA THR A 45 -6.53 8.86 -13.36
C THR A 45 -5.28 7.98 -13.25
N LEU A 46 -5.12 7.24 -12.14
CA LEU A 46 -4.02 6.29 -11.93
C LEU A 46 -3.77 5.34 -13.12
N ASN A 47 -4.83 4.91 -13.82
CA ASN A 47 -4.74 3.99 -14.97
C ASN A 47 -4.09 4.62 -16.22
N GLU A 48 -4.09 5.94 -16.32
CA GLU A 48 -3.59 6.67 -17.49
C GLU A 48 -2.12 7.09 -17.35
N VAL A 49 -1.53 6.91 -16.17
CA VAL A 49 -0.16 7.34 -15.88
C VAL A 49 0.81 6.16 -16.11
N PRO A 50 1.72 6.23 -17.09
CA PRO A 50 2.68 5.15 -17.37
C PRO A 50 3.87 5.17 -16.39
N ARG A 51 3.63 5.47 -15.11
CA ARG A 51 4.65 5.53 -14.04
C ARG A 51 4.12 4.90 -12.76
N SER A 52 5.04 4.40 -11.92
CA SER A 52 4.71 3.88 -10.60
C SER A 52 4.34 5.03 -9.67
N VAL A 53 3.09 5.05 -9.21
CA VAL A 53 2.54 6.02 -8.26
C VAL A 53 2.03 5.27 -7.04
N THR A 54 2.36 5.76 -5.86
CA THR A 54 1.83 5.26 -4.59
C THR A 54 1.01 6.38 -3.97
N VAL A 55 -0.28 6.13 -3.79
CA VAL A 55 -1.18 7.02 -3.05
C VAL A 55 -1.30 6.48 -1.64
N ILE A 56 -1.08 7.34 -0.66
CA ILE A 56 -1.16 6.98 0.76
C ILE A 56 -2.33 7.76 1.36
N ASN A 57 -3.28 7.05 1.93
CA ASN A 57 -4.43 7.63 2.61
C ASN A 57 -4.14 7.94 4.08
N GLN A 58 -4.95 8.81 4.68
CA GLN A 58 -4.79 9.21 6.08
C GLN A 58 -4.94 8.04 7.06
N GLU A 59 -5.79 7.06 6.75
CA GLU A 59 -5.97 5.86 7.56
C GLU A 59 -4.70 5.00 7.57
N GLN A 60 -4.06 4.85 6.40
CA GLN A 60 -2.80 4.09 6.29
C GLN A 60 -1.66 4.76 7.05
N ILE A 61 -1.60 6.10 7.03
CA ILE A 61 -0.65 6.87 7.84
C ILE A 61 -0.94 6.64 9.32
N SER A 62 -2.21 6.73 9.74
CA SER A 62 -2.63 6.54 11.13
C SER A 62 -2.31 5.13 11.66
N ASP A 63 -2.44 4.11 10.81
CA ASP A 63 -2.06 2.75 11.16
C ASP A 63 -0.55 2.57 11.27
N ALA A 64 0.23 3.12 10.32
CA ALA A 64 1.69 3.09 10.39
C ALA A 64 2.23 3.88 11.60
N MET A 65 1.56 4.96 11.99
CA MET A 65 1.88 5.75 13.18
C MET A 65 1.70 4.99 14.51
N LYS A 66 0.94 3.89 14.52
CA LYS A 66 0.87 3.01 15.71
C LYS A 66 2.21 2.33 15.99
N GLN A 67 3.02 2.14 14.94
CA GLN A 67 4.29 1.43 15.02
C GLN A 67 5.51 2.35 14.98
N SER A 68 5.43 3.52 14.33
CA SER A 68 6.49 4.52 14.33
C SER A 68 6.00 5.92 14.70
N ARG A 69 6.93 6.74 15.22
CA ARG A 69 6.72 8.15 15.59
C ARG A 69 7.34 9.14 14.59
N SER A 70 8.02 8.67 13.54
CA SER A 70 8.73 9.50 12.57
C SER A 70 8.12 9.35 11.18
N ILE A 71 7.92 10.48 10.48
CA ILE A 71 7.43 10.49 9.09
C ILE A 71 8.35 9.71 8.16
N ASN A 72 9.66 9.72 8.43
CA ASN A 72 10.65 8.99 7.65
C ASN A 72 10.36 7.49 7.68
N ASP A 73 10.15 6.93 8.87
CA ASP A 73 9.85 5.51 9.04
C ASP A 73 8.51 5.13 8.42
N VAL A 74 7.48 5.95 8.65
CA VAL A 74 6.14 5.74 8.10
C VAL A 74 6.22 5.64 6.59
N LEU A 75 6.91 6.59 5.95
CA LEU A 75 7.14 6.54 4.51
C LEU A 75 8.00 5.34 4.11
N SER A 76 9.01 4.93 4.89
CA SER A 76 9.87 3.77 4.58
C SER A 76 9.09 2.46 4.55
N MET A 77 8.02 2.36 5.34
CA MET A 77 7.13 1.20 5.37
C MET A 77 6.12 1.22 4.23
N LEU A 78 5.61 2.41 3.87
CA LEU A 78 4.49 2.56 2.93
C LEU A 78 4.94 2.75 1.47
N VAL A 79 6.13 3.29 1.22
CA VAL A 79 6.62 3.63 -0.13
C VAL A 79 7.58 2.56 -0.66
N PRO A 80 7.21 1.81 -1.71
CA PRO A 80 8.07 0.79 -2.29
C PRO A 80 9.34 1.37 -2.91
N GLY A 81 10.49 0.78 -2.57
CA GLY A 81 11.78 1.19 -3.11
C GLY A 81 12.32 2.49 -2.51
N MET A 82 11.72 3.00 -1.43
CA MET A 82 12.36 3.99 -0.59
C MET A 82 13.39 3.32 0.34
N GLY A 83 14.48 4.02 0.62
CA GLY A 83 15.49 3.58 1.58
C GLY A 83 14.93 3.43 2.99
N THR A 84 15.57 2.56 3.79
CA THR A 84 15.24 2.38 5.20
C THR A 84 15.59 3.63 5.98
N SER A 85 14.71 4.03 6.88
CA SER A 85 15.00 5.09 7.85
C SER A 85 15.93 4.56 8.94
N ILE A 86 17.05 5.24 9.16
CA ILE A 86 18.01 4.91 10.21
C ILE A 86 18.02 6.04 11.24
N HIS A 87 17.83 5.67 12.50
CA HIS A 87 17.90 6.57 13.63
C HIS A 87 19.34 6.62 14.18
N GLY A 88 19.98 7.79 14.17
CA GLY A 88 21.28 8.00 14.85
C GLY A 88 22.22 9.00 14.19
N ASN A 89 23.29 9.37 14.90
CA ASN A 89 24.34 10.32 14.48
C ASN A 89 25.27 9.82 13.35
N LEU A 90 25.00 8.64 12.78
CA LEU A 90 25.81 8.10 11.69
C LEU A 90 25.29 8.67 10.37
N SER A 91 25.90 9.77 9.92
CA SER A 91 25.71 10.45 8.62
C SER A 91 24.59 9.87 7.75
N SER A 92 23.38 10.43 7.90
CA SER A 92 22.17 10.05 7.15
C SER A 92 22.25 10.29 5.63
N LYS A 93 23.41 10.75 5.12
CA LYS A 93 23.64 11.07 3.71
C LYS A 93 23.36 9.86 2.82
N GLY A 94 22.28 9.94 2.05
CA GLY A 94 21.89 8.93 1.07
C GLY A 94 20.90 7.87 1.57
N GLN A 95 20.49 7.97 2.84
CA GLN A 95 19.37 7.21 3.39
C GLN A 95 18.11 8.08 3.22
N ASN A 96 16.98 7.48 2.81
CA ASN A 96 15.72 8.16 2.43
C ASN A 96 15.66 8.62 0.96
N ASN A 97 16.42 7.93 0.10
CA ASN A 97 16.28 8.02 -1.35
C ASN A 97 15.18 7.09 -1.86
N ILE A 98 14.50 7.45 -2.94
CA ILE A 98 13.65 6.52 -3.70
C ILE A 98 14.48 5.97 -4.85
N ARG A 99 14.74 4.65 -4.83
CA ARG A 99 15.55 3.93 -5.83
C ARG A 99 16.93 4.57 -6.02
N GLY A 100 17.58 4.95 -4.92
CA GLY A 100 18.92 5.55 -4.92
C GLY A 100 19.00 6.99 -5.40
N ARG A 101 17.87 7.68 -5.61
CA ARG A 101 17.82 9.09 -5.99
C ARG A 101 17.21 9.96 -4.89
N ARG A 102 17.74 11.17 -4.75
CA ARG A 102 17.13 12.22 -3.93
C ARG A 102 15.75 12.55 -4.49
N VAL A 103 14.80 12.74 -3.59
CA VAL A 103 13.40 13.01 -3.92
C VAL A 103 13.09 14.50 -3.87
N LEU A 104 12.02 14.89 -4.56
CA LEU A 104 11.46 16.24 -4.51
C LEU A 104 10.27 16.23 -3.54
N LEU A 105 10.38 17.02 -2.47
CA LEU A 105 9.30 17.24 -1.53
C LEU A 105 8.45 18.43 -1.97
N LEU A 106 7.15 18.19 -2.12
CA LEU A 106 6.15 19.21 -2.40
C LEU A 106 5.12 19.19 -1.27
N ILE A 107 4.90 20.33 -0.62
CA ILE A 107 3.77 20.54 0.29
C ILE A 107 2.81 21.47 -0.44
N ASP A 108 1.56 21.03 -0.63
CA ASP A 108 0.54 21.78 -1.36
C ASP A 108 1.01 22.29 -2.74
N GLY A 109 1.89 21.53 -3.40
CA GLY A 109 2.48 21.88 -4.70
C GLY A 109 3.67 22.84 -4.66
N VAL A 110 4.09 23.30 -3.47
CA VAL A 110 5.26 24.18 -3.27
C VAL A 110 6.47 23.35 -2.86
N ALA A 111 7.58 23.54 -3.57
CA ALA A 111 8.82 22.83 -3.31
C ALA A 111 9.47 23.26 -1.98
N GLN A 112 9.81 22.28 -1.14
CA GLN A 112 10.46 22.50 0.16
C GLN A 112 11.94 22.10 0.18
N ASN A 113 12.42 21.56 -0.93
CA ASN A 113 13.75 21.00 -1.05
C ASN A 113 14.82 22.11 -0.95
N ASN A 114 15.86 21.90 -0.13
CA ASN A 114 16.98 22.83 -0.02
C ASN A 114 18.29 22.15 -0.43
N SER A 115 19.30 22.94 -0.82
CA SER A 115 20.58 22.38 -1.29
C SER A 115 21.50 21.92 -0.16
N PHE A 116 21.15 22.21 1.09
CA PHE A 116 22.03 22.06 2.25
C PHE A 116 21.67 20.87 3.16
N LEU A 117 20.38 20.55 3.27
CA LEU A 117 19.85 19.45 4.06
C LEU A 117 19.60 18.23 3.16
N ASP A 118 19.64 17.06 3.79
CA ASP A 118 19.17 15.84 3.15
C ASP A 118 17.65 15.71 3.30
N PHE A 119 17.03 14.92 2.43
CA PHE A 119 15.57 14.73 2.42
C PHE A 119 15.03 14.26 3.78
N GLY A 120 15.75 13.36 4.46
CA GLY A 120 15.33 12.89 5.79
C GLY A 120 15.23 13.99 6.85
N GLN A 121 16.10 14.99 6.75
CA GLN A 121 16.10 16.14 7.66
C GLN A 121 14.99 17.14 7.27
N GLU A 122 14.76 17.35 5.96
CA GLU A 122 13.65 18.17 5.46
C GLU A 122 12.29 17.63 5.96
N LEU A 123 12.11 16.31 5.95
CA LEU A 123 10.90 15.66 6.44
C LEU A 123 10.66 15.84 7.94
N SER A 124 11.71 15.97 8.76
CA SER A 124 11.54 16.11 10.22
C SER A 124 10.84 17.40 10.64
N SER A 125 10.71 18.37 9.73
CA SER A 125 9.94 19.59 9.96
C SER A 125 8.42 19.41 9.85
N ILE A 126 7.96 18.26 9.35
CA ILE A 126 6.54 17.95 9.15
C ILE A 126 6.04 17.15 10.36
N ASP A 127 5.00 17.66 11.02
CA ASP A 127 4.30 16.92 12.06
C ASP A 127 3.30 15.93 11.44
N LEU A 128 3.24 14.74 12.05
CA LEU A 128 2.31 13.68 11.68
C LEU A 128 0.97 13.80 12.42
N LYS A 129 0.94 14.56 13.53
CA LYS A 129 -0.23 14.67 14.41
C LYS A 129 -0.81 16.08 14.35
N THR A 130 -1.50 16.40 13.26
CA THR A 130 -2.32 17.62 13.16
C THR A 130 -3.67 17.29 12.55
#